data_AF-A0A346PJF3-F1
#
_entry.id   AF-A0A346PJF3-F1
#
_cell.length_a   1.000
_cell.length_b   1.000
_cell.length_c   1.000
_cell.angle_alpha   90.00
_cell.angle_beta   90.00
_cell.angle_gamma   90.00
#
_symmetry.space_group_name_H-M   'P 1'
#
loop_
_entity.id
_entity.type
_entity.pdbx_description
1 polymer ?
#
loop_
_entity_poly.entity_id
_entity_poly.type
_entity_poly.pdbx_seq_one_letter_code
_entity_poly.pdbx_strand_id
1 'polypeptide(L)'
;MPPRTHGSAVQQKERFNSVVERDKNSFDSLDDAIESYLDELSGSVPDSTFWSQQTTITRFREEVSTLHSSEDCLESHQICTFINQVLENTTAEVSTICGWVNDLISLQAYIHHQDPTILKKRLLSELEESEILDGRVITEYLFKDTLGSDIQGYSERVLTLVAYLRQYQFGTRVHVYVELILDTCSQPGYVRDLELEDINLDNDTVVISIPETHLVSKAGLVTQRVANISPETSEALEEFIAYERKEPTEISDNPLLTTSHGRASESTLRREVKQASESAEEYPVVASPLTRHQTSCIVPSEIWQCSILQFLERQ
;
A
#
# COMPACT_ATOMS: atom_id res chain seq x y z
N MET A 1 -4.52 -39.14 17.20
CA MET A 1 -3.99 -37.78 17.36
C MET A 1 -2.50 -37.85 17.58
N PRO A 2 -1.67 -37.40 16.63
CA PRO A 2 -0.41 -36.79 16.99
C PRO A 2 -0.61 -35.27 17.15
N PRO A 3 -0.04 -34.63 18.17
CA PRO A 3 0.09 -33.18 18.21
C PRO A 3 1.35 -32.80 17.43
N ARG A 4 1.28 -31.79 16.54
CA ARG A 4 2.45 -31.02 16.04
C ARG A 4 2.04 -29.93 15.05
N THR A 5 1.71 -28.77 15.60
CA THR A 5 1.85 -27.45 14.94
C THR A 5 2.71 -26.59 15.87
N HIS A 6 3.99 -26.93 15.99
CA HIS A 6 4.98 -26.08 16.69
C HIS A 6 6.03 -25.52 15.73
N GLY A 7 6.03 -25.94 14.44
CA GLY A 7 6.92 -25.36 13.41
C GLY A 7 6.36 -24.10 12.76
N SER A 8 5.05 -24.10 12.44
CA SER A 8 4.40 -22.99 11.71
C SER A 8 4.27 -21.71 12.54
N ALA A 9 3.92 -21.80 13.83
CA ALA A 9 3.84 -20.62 14.71
C ALA A 9 5.21 -20.00 15.01
N VAL A 10 6.29 -20.80 15.00
CA VAL A 10 7.66 -20.29 15.21
C VAL A 10 8.15 -19.56 13.96
N GLN A 11 7.94 -20.13 12.76
CA GLN A 11 8.28 -19.47 11.48
C GLN A 11 7.45 -18.19 11.25
N GLN A 12 6.16 -18.23 11.57
CA GLN A 12 5.28 -17.05 11.55
C GLN A 12 5.80 -15.93 12.46
N LYS A 13 6.18 -16.28 13.69
CA LYS A 13 6.74 -15.32 14.66
C LYS A 13 8.11 -14.79 14.23
N GLU A 14 8.96 -15.62 13.63
CA GLU A 14 10.27 -15.21 13.10
C GLU A 14 10.14 -14.27 11.89
N ARG A 15 9.21 -14.54 10.96
CA ARG A 15 8.95 -13.66 9.82
C ARG A 15 8.39 -12.31 10.25
N PHE A 16 7.36 -12.30 11.10
CA PHE A 16 6.84 -11.06 11.68
C PHE A 16 7.91 -10.30 12.46
N ASN A 17 8.67 -10.96 13.32
CA ASN A 17 9.76 -10.32 14.05
C ASN A 17 10.80 -9.75 13.08
N SER A 18 11.15 -10.43 11.99
CA SER A 18 12.15 -9.94 11.02
C SER A 18 11.69 -8.71 10.21
N VAL A 19 10.37 -8.56 9.98
CA VAL A 19 9.80 -7.38 9.32
C VAL A 19 9.62 -6.25 10.34
N VAL A 20 9.11 -6.55 11.53
CA VAL A 20 8.93 -5.58 12.64
C VAL A 20 10.26 -5.08 13.20
N GLU A 21 11.31 -5.90 13.23
CA GLU A 21 12.66 -5.48 13.64
C GLU A 21 13.28 -4.54 12.61
N ARG A 22 13.01 -4.75 11.31
CA ARG A 22 13.41 -3.80 10.26
C ARG A 22 12.60 -2.51 10.33
N ASP A 23 11.30 -2.58 10.57
CA ASP A 23 10.41 -1.43 10.81
C ASP A 23 10.85 -0.57 12.03
N LYS A 24 11.70 -1.13 12.90
CA LYS A 24 12.30 -0.43 14.06
C LYS A 24 13.70 0.11 13.81
N ASN A 25 14.21 0.11 12.57
CA ASN A 25 15.44 0.82 12.22
C ASN A 25 15.20 2.34 12.35
N SER A 26 15.20 2.82 13.59
CA SER A 26 15.27 4.23 13.91
C SER A 26 16.68 4.68 13.58
N PHE A 27 16.82 5.41 12.47
CA PHE A 27 18.06 6.11 12.18
C PHE A 27 18.25 7.24 13.20
N ASP A 28 19.49 7.49 13.61
CA ASP A 28 19.82 8.57 14.56
C ASP A 28 19.71 9.95 13.90
N SER A 29 19.82 10.01 12.57
CA SER A 29 19.62 11.21 11.75
C SER A 29 19.30 10.86 10.30
N LEU A 30 18.83 11.85 9.53
CA LEU A 30 18.59 11.70 8.09
C LEU A 30 19.88 11.39 7.33
N ASP A 31 21.02 11.92 7.80
CA ASP A 31 22.32 11.64 7.18
C ASP A 31 22.72 10.16 7.37
N ASP A 32 22.52 9.61 8.57
CA ASP A 32 22.75 8.18 8.85
C ASP A 32 21.85 7.30 7.98
N ALA A 33 20.59 7.70 7.80
CA ALA A 33 19.64 7.01 6.93
C ALA A 33 20.08 7.01 5.46
N ILE A 34 20.55 8.15 4.97
CA ILE A 34 21.06 8.29 3.60
C ILE A 34 22.30 7.44 3.38
N GLU A 35 23.24 7.44 4.33
CA GLU A 35 24.45 6.62 4.26
C GLU A 35 24.12 5.13 4.22
N SER A 36 23.24 4.67 5.12
CA SER A 36 22.77 3.28 5.16
C SER A 36 22.06 2.87 3.86
N TYR A 37 21.16 3.71 3.36
CA TYR A 37 20.46 3.46 2.10
C TYR A 37 21.42 3.31 0.91
N LEU A 38 22.37 4.24 0.77
CA LEU A 38 23.31 4.23 -0.36
C LEU A 38 24.29 3.05 -0.27
N ASP A 39 24.73 2.65 0.92
CA ASP A 39 25.60 1.47 1.11
C ASP A 39 24.89 0.19 0.65
N GLU A 40 23.67 -0.06 1.14
CA GLU A 40 22.87 -1.23 0.75
C GLU A 40 22.51 -1.21 -0.75
N LEU A 41 22.15 -0.03 -1.26
CA LEU A 41 21.78 0.13 -2.67
C LEU A 41 22.97 -0.18 -3.59
N SER A 42 24.18 0.25 -3.23
CA SER A 42 25.39 0.06 -4.05
C SER A 42 25.71 -1.41 -4.35
N GLY A 43 25.36 -2.31 -3.43
CA GLY A 43 25.53 -3.77 -3.62
C GLY A 43 24.39 -4.45 -4.38
N SER A 44 23.29 -3.75 -4.62
CA SER A 44 22.00 -4.35 -4.99
C SER A 44 21.47 -3.90 -6.35
N VAL A 45 22.05 -2.85 -6.96
CA VAL A 45 21.60 -2.30 -8.24
C VAL A 45 22.78 -2.04 -9.20
N PRO A 46 22.54 -1.90 -10.52
CA PRO A 46 23.59 -1.51 -11.47
C PRO A 46 24.14 -0.11 -11.18
N ASP A 47 25.42 0.12 -11.47
CA ASP A 47 26.11 1.41 -11.28
C ASP A 47 25.29 2.61 -11.78
N SER A 48 24.70 2.51 -12.97
CA SER A 48 23.89 3.61 -13.54
C SER A 48 22.70 4.00 -12.65
N THR A 49 22.06 3.04 -12.00
CA THR A 49 20.93 3.28 -11.10
C THR A 49 21.43 3.84 -9.77
N PHE A 50 22.52 3.30 -9.24
CA PHE A 50 23.16 3.83 -8.03
C PHE A 50 23.58 5.29 -8.19
N TRP A 51 24.30 5.62 -9.27
CA TRP A 51 24.76 7.00 -9.53
C TRP A 51 23.59 7.97 -9.74
N SER A 52 22.50 7.53 -10.36
CA SER A 52 21.27 8.35 -10.49
C SER A 52 20.74 8.72 -9.10
N GLN A 53 20.50 7.72 -8.26
CA GLN A 53 20.01 7.89 -6.89
C GLN A 53 20.92 8.77 -6.04
N GLN A 54 22.22 8.47 -6.04
CA GLN A 54 23.20 9.26 -5.28
C GLN A 54 23.26 10.71 -5.75
N THR A 55 23.18 10.97 -7.06
CA THR A 55 23.17 12.34 -7.60
C THR A 55 21.94 13.10 -7.13
N THR A 56 20.75 12.47 -7.19
CA THR A 56 19.51 13.07 -6.71
C THR A 56 19.58 13.39 -5.22
N ILE A 57 19.99 12.43 -4.39
CA ILE A 57 20.06 12.58 -2.93
C ILE A 57 21.09 13.64 -2.52
N THR A 58 22.23 13.70 -3.20
CA THR A 58 23.24 14.74 -2.94
C THR A 58 22.70 16.13 -3.23
N ARG A 59 22.00 16.30 -4.35
CA ARG A 59 21.34 17.58 -4.68
C ARG A 59 20.29 17.95 -3.63
N PHE A 60 19.44 17.00 -3.26
CA PHE A 60 18.43 17.21 -2.22
C PHE A 60 19.05 17.67 -0.90
N ARG A 61 20.15 17.03 -0.46
CA ARG A 61 20.87 17.43 0.77
C ARG A 61 21.41 18.85 0.70
N GLU A 62 22.02 19.24 -0.42
CA GLU A 62 22.54 20.60 -0.62
C GLU A 62 21.42 21.65 -0.50
N GLU A 63 20.23 21.35 -1.03
CA GLU A 63 19.07 22.24 -0.97
C GLU A 63 18.45 22.29 0.44
N VAL A 64 18.24 21.14 1.10
CA VAL A 64 17.61 21.06 2.44
C VAL A 64 18.51 21.64 3.53
N SER A 65 19.83 21.54 3.39
CA SER A 65 20.79 22.14 4.34
C SER A 65 20.62 23.67 4.46
N THR A 66 20.02 24.31 3.45
CA THR A 66 19.75 25.76 3.48
C THR A 66 18.49 26.16 4.26
N LEU A 67 17.62 25.20 4.58
CA LEU A 67 16.28 25.44 5.14
C LEU A 67 16.20 25.32 6.67
N HIS A 68 17.27 24.92 7.36
CA HIS A 68 17.26 24.68 8.82
C HIS A 68 16.11 23.76 9.29
N SER A 69 15.80 22.70 8.53
CA SER A 69 14.89 21.65 9.02
C SER A 69 15.61 20.82 10.10
N SER A 70 14.93 20.61 11.23
CA SER A 70 15.43 19.88 12.41
C SER A 70 14.92 18.43 12.44
N GLU A 71 14.45 17.92 11.31
CA GLU A 71 13.81 16.60 11.27
C GLU A 71 14.84 15.49 11.09
N ASP A 72 14.64 14.42 11.84
CA ASP A 72 15.54 13.26 11.88
C ASP A 72 15.27 12.29 10.72
N CYS A 73 14.19 12.47 9.96
CA CYS A 73 13.76 11.59 8.85
C CYS A 73 13.31 12.40 7.61
N LEU A 74 13.25 11.72 6.46
CA LEU A 74 12.76 12.30 5.21
C LEU A 74 11.22 12.31 5.17
N GLU A 75 10.63 13.49 5.17
CA GLU A 75 9.19 13.70 5.12
C GLU A 75 8.72 14.30 3.78
N SER A 76 7.44 14.08 3.45
CA SER A 76 6.85 14.52 2.17
C SER A 76 6.98 16.03 1.95
N HIS A 77 6.77 16.85 2.98
CA HIS A 77 6.85 18.31 2.86
C HIS A 77 8.27 18.79 2.53
N GLN A 78 9.33 18.06 2.93
CA GLN A 78 10.71 18.36 2.53
C GLN A 78 10.89 18.08 1.03
N ILE A 79 10.28 17.01 0.51
CA ILE A 79 10.25 16.71 -0.94
C ILE A 79 9.45 17.78 -1.69
N CYS A 80 8.30 18.24 -1.17
CA CYS A 80 7.53 19.37 -1.74
C CYS A 80 8.39 20.64 -1.81
N THR A 81 9.15 20.93 -0.75
CA THR A 81 10.05 22.10 -0.70
C THR A 81 11.16 21.99 -1.74
N PHE A 82 11.78 20.82 -1.87
CA PHE A 82 12.76 20.54 -2.92
C PHE A 82 12.17 20.72 -4.33
N ILE A 83 10.96 20.23 -4.58
CA ILE A 83 10.26 20.42 -5.87
C ILE A 83 10.10 21.91 -6.18
N ASN A 84 9.71 22.73 -5.20
CA ASN A 84 9.56 24.18 -5.36
C ASN A 84 10.89 24.85 -5.72
N GLN A 85 11.95 24.54 -4.99
CA GLN A 85 13.27 25.10 -5.23
C GLN A 85 13.81 24.72 -6.61
N VAL A 86 13.62 23.47 -7.02
CA VAL A 86 14.01 23.00 -8.34
C VAL A 86 13.23 23.71 -9.45
N LEU A 87 11.92 23.88 -9.29
CA LEU A 87 11.08 24.58 -10.27
C LEU A 87 11.45 26.06 -10.42
N GLU A 88 11.79 26.73 -9.31
CA GLU A 88 12.19 28.13 -9.32
C GLU A 88 13.59 28.36 -9.90
N ASN A 89 14.52 27.44 -9.64
CA ASN A 89 15.95 27.67 -9.87
C ASN A 89 16.55 26.88 -11.03
N THR A 90 15.80 25.95 -11.64
CA THR A 90 16.31 25.11 -12.72
C THR A 90 15.42 25.15 -13.97
N THR A 91 16.00 24.83 -15.13
CA THR A 91 15.26 24.64 -16.39
C THR A 91 15.15 23.15 -16.74
N ALA A 92 15.14 22.27 -15.74
CA ALA A 92 15.08 20.83 -15.96
C ALA A 92 13.73 20.43 -16.57
N GLU A 93 13.74 19.38 -17.40
CA GLU A 93 12.48 18.83 -17.92
C GLU A 93 11.66 18.18 -16.79
N VAL A 94 10.33 18.30 -16.86
CA VAL A 94 9.39 17.71 -15.89
C VAL A 94 9.64 16.22 -15.65
N SER A 95 9.98 15.47 -16.71
CA SER A 95 10.34 14.05 -16.64
C SER A 95 11.55 13.79 -15.74
N THR A 96 12.53 14.69 -15.77
CA THR A 96 13.76 14.61 -14.98
C THR A 96 13.47 14.91 -13.51
N ILE A 97 12.67 15.94 -13.23
CA ILE A 97 12.20 16.27 -11.88
C ILE A 97 11.41 15.10 -11.29
N CYS A 98 10.50 14.49 -12.07
CA CYS A 98 9.75 13.32 -11.65
C CYS A 98 10.67 12.12 -11.36
N GLY A 99 11.76 11.97 -12.10
CA GLY A 99 12.81 10.99 -11.80
C GLY A 99 13.43 11.23 -10.43
N TRP A 100 13.79 12.48 -10.11
CA TRP A 100 14.33 12.85 -8.80
C TRP A 100 13.32 12.60 -7.68
N VAL A 101 12.05 12.94 -7.89
CA VAL A 101 10.98 12.68 -6.91
C VAL A 101 10.82 11.17 -6.64
N ASN A 102 10.85 10.32 -7.67
CA ASN A 102 10.78 8.86 -7.48
C ASN A 102 12.01 8.31 -6.74
N ASP A 103 13.19 8.91 -6.94
CA ASP A 103 14.39 8.54 -6.19
C ASP A 103 14.23 8.89 -4.70
N LEU A 104 13.72 10.08 -4.38
CA LEU A 104 13.44 10.49 -3.01
C LEU A 104 12.33 9.65 -2.35
N ILE A 105 11.27 9.28 -3.09
CA ILE A 105 10.25 8.34 -2.60
C ILE A 105 10.86 6.97 -2.29
N SER A 106 11.87 6.53 -3.06
CA SER A 106 12.57 5.27 -2.79
C SER A 106 13.36 5.35 -1.47
N LEU A 107 14.08 6.44 -1.25
CA LEU A 107 14.74 6.70 0.03
C LEU A 107 13.72 6.77 1.19
N GLN A 108 12.61 7.49 1.01
CA GLN A 108 11.56 7.59 2.02
C GLN A 108 10.93 6.22 2.33
N ALA A 109 10.72 5.37 1.32
CA ALA A 109 10.22 4.01 1.50
C ALA A 109 11.20 3.12 2.28
N TYR A 110 12.50 3.31 2.07
CA TYR A 110 13.54 2.64 2.86
C TYR A 110 13.50 3.08 4.32
N ILE A 111 13.43 4.40 4.56
CA ILE A 111 13.42 4.97 5.91
C ILE A 111 12.20 4.52 6.71
N HIS A 112 11.02 4.59 6.09
CA HIS A 112 9.74 4.37 6.77
C HIS A 112 9.21 2.94 6.63
N HIS A 113 9.91 2.06 5.91
CA HIS A 113 9.44 0.71 5.56
C HIS A 113 8.01 0.69 4.96
N GLN A 114 7.67 1.74 4.19
CA GLN A 114 6.34 1.93 3.60
C GLN A 114 6.30 1.62 2.10
N ASP A 115 5.09 1.39 1.57
CA ASP A 115 4.88 1.19 0.14
C ASP A 115 5.08 2.52 -0.62
N PRO A 116 6.00 2.58 -1.62
CA PRO A 116 6.22 3.76 -2.44
C PRO A 116 4.96 4.31 -3.10
N THR A 117 3.96 3.48 -3.41
CA THR A 117 2.68 3.95 -3.97
C THR A 117 1.87 4.74 -2.96
N ILE A 118 1.88 4.36 -1.68
CA ILE A 118 1.21 5.10 -0.61
C ILE A 118 1.95 6.43 -0.37
N LEU A 119 3.29 6.40 -0.27
CA LEU A 119 4.11 7.59 -0.09
C LEU A 119 3.95 8.59 -1.24
N LYS A 120 3.99 8.11 -2.48
CA LYS A 120 3.76 8.93 -3.68
C LYS A 120 2.39 9.62 -3.62
N LYS A 121 1.36 8.92 -3.13
CA LYS A 121 0.01 9.48 -3.02
C LYS A 121 -0.10 10.54 -1.94
N ARG A 122 0.53 10.33 -0.78
CA ARG A 122 0.67 11.34 0.27
C ARG A 122 1.34 12.60 -0.26
N LEU A 123 2.49 12.45 -0.92
CA LEU A 123 3.21 13.56 -1.54
C LEU A 123 2.34 14.33 -2.54
N LEU A 124 1.59 13.63 -3.39
CA LEU A 124 0.71 14.27 -4.38
C LEU A 124 -0.41 15.08 -3.72
N SER A 125 -1.03 14.57 -2.65
CA SER A 125 -2.03 15.32 -1.89
C SER A 125 -1.45 16.59 -1.27
N GLU A 126 -0.26 16.50 -0.66
CA GLU A 126 0.42 17.69 -0.12
C GLU A 126 0.78 18.72 -1.20
N LEU A 127 1.19 18.26 -2.40
CA LEU A 127 1.45 19.15 -3.54
C LEU A 127 0.18 19.82 -4.07
N GLU A 128 -0.95 19.13 -4.07
CA GLU A 128 -2.25 19.70 -4.50
C GLU A 128 -2.77 20.77 -3.54
N GLU A 129 -2.48 20.62 -2.23
CA GLU A 129 -2.81 21.62 -1.21
C GLU A 129 -1.87 22.83 -1.24
N SER A 130 -0.65 22.65 -1.77
CA SER A 130 0.32 23.72 -1.91
C SER A 130 -0.01 24.61 -3.11
N GLU A 131 -0.01 25.94 -2.94
CA GLU A 131 -0.30 26.93 -4.02
C GLU A 131 0.85 27.03 -5.06
N ILE A 132 1.45 25.91 -5.46
CA ILE A 132 2.59 25.84 -6.36
C ILE A 132 2.10 26.08 -7.79
N LEU A 133 2.49 27.21 -8.39
CA LEU A 133 2.02 27.65 -9.71
C LEU A 133 2.25 26.60 -10.83
N ASP A 134 3.31 25.78 -10.72
CA ASP A 134 3.68 24.74 -11.69
C ASP A 134 3.58 23.30 -11.12
N GLY A 135 3.17 23.14 -9.86
CA GLY A 135 3.05 21.82 -9.20
C GLY A 135 2.07 20.90 -9.93
N ARG A 136 1.02 21.47 -10.52
CA ARG A 136 0.01 20.75 -11.30
C ARG A 136 0.59 19.93 -12.47
N VAL A 137 1.65 20.41 -13.14
CA VAL A 137 2.25 19.69 -14.27
C VAL A 137 3.03 18.46 -13.78
N ILE A 138 3.74 18.60 -12.66
CA ILE A 138 4.43 17.49 -11.99
C ILE A 138 3.40 16.48 -11.48
N THR A 139 2.36 16.96 -10.82
CA THR A 139 1.23 16.16 -10.35
C THR A 139 0.65 15.36 -11.52
N GLU A 140 0.24 16.00 -12.62
CA GLU A 140 -0.29 15.30 -13.81
C GLU A 140 0.68 14.26 -14.38
N TYR A 141 1.99 14.53 -14.42
CA TYR A 141 2.99 13.57 -14.89
C TYR A 141 3.13 12.38 -13.94
N LEU A 142 3.25 12.63 -12.63
CA LEU A 142 3.30 11.58 -11.62
C LEU A 142 2.00 10.78 -11.55
N PHE A 143 0.85 11.39 -11.88
CA PHE A 143 -0.47 10.76 -11.92
C PHE A 143 -0.70 9.85 -13.13
N LYS A 144 0.05 10.00 -14.24
CA LYS A 144 -0.11 9.14 -15.44
C LYS A 144 -0.08 7.65 -15.12
N ASP A 145 0.65 7.27 -14.09
CA ASP A 145 0.82 5.90 -13.65
C ASP A 145 -0.07 5.49 -12.46
N THR A 146 -0.82 6.43 -11.84
CA THR A 146 -1.19 6.26 -10.41
C THR A 146 -2.68 6.36 -10.04
N LEU A 147 -3.66 6.46 -10.96
CA LEU A 147 -5.11 6.12 -10.76
C LEU A 147 -5.99 6.81 -11.81
N GLY A 148 -7.15 6.23 -12.11
CA GLY A 148 -8.16 6.85 -12.98
C GLY A 148 -8.81 8.10 -12.35
N SER A 149 -9.33 9.00 -13.18
CA SER A 149 -9.87 10.32 -12.82
C SER A 149 -11.17 10.34 -12.00
N ASP A 150 -11.79 9.18 -11.74
CA ASP A 150 -13.19 9.09 -11.28
C ASP A 150 -13.33 8.61 -9.82
N ILE A 151 -12.32 8.84 -8.97
CA ILE A 151 -12.21 8.20 -7.66
C ILE A 151 -13.33 8.63 -6.69
N GLN A 152 -13.76 9.89 -6.74
CA GLN A 152 -14.82 10.40 -5.87
C GLN A 152 -16.17 9.68 -6.08
N GLY A 153 -16.43 9.21 -7.31
CA GLY A 153 -17.66 8.51 -7.67
C GLY A 153 -17.74 7.08 -7.14
N TYR A 154 -16.61 6.46 -6.78
CA TYR A 154 -16.57 5.09 -6.26
C TYR A 154 -16.66 5.03 -4.73
N SER A 155 -16.35 6.11 -3.99
CA SER A 155 -16.30 6.09 -2.52
C SER A 155 -17.63 5.70 -1.87
N GLU A 156 -18.74 6.36 -2.21
CA GLU A 156 -20.08 6.04 -1.69
C GLU A 156 -20.49 4.58 -1.99
N ARG A 157 -20.11 4.09 -3.17
CA ARG A 157 -20.45 2.75 -3.63
C ARG A 157 -19.65 1.69 -2.86
N VAL A 158 -18.35 1.94 -2.66
CA VAL A 158 -17.48 1.08 -1.83
C VAL A 158 -18.00 1.03 -0.40
N LEU A 159 -18.38 2.16 0.18
CA LEU A 159 -18.99 2.21 1.52
C LEU A 159 -20.30 1.41 1.59
N THR A 160 -21.13 1.48 0.55
CA THR A 160 -22.38 0.69 0.44
C THR A 160 -22.08 -0.81 0.38
N LEU A 161 -21.08 -1.22 -0.40
CA LEU A 161 -20.62 -2.61 -0.47
C LEU A 161 -20.12 -3.10 0.90
N VAL A 162 -19.28 -2.33 1.58
CA VAL A 162 -18.75 -2.67 2.91
C VAL A 162 -19.88 -2.83 3.93
N ALA A 163 -20.82 -1.90 3.96
CA ALA A 163 -21.98 -1.98 4.87
C ALA A 163 -22.81 -3.25 4.61
N TYR A 164 -23.06 -3.59 3.34
CA TYR A 164 -23.73 -4.83 2.98
C TYR A 164 -22.95 -6.07 3.41
N LEU A 165 -21.63 -6.11 3.17
CA LEU A 165 -20.79 -7.24 3.52
C LEU A 165 -20.76 -7.47 5.03
N ARG A 166 -20.56 -6.40 5.82
CA ARG A 166 -20.58 -6.46 7.29
C ARG A 166 -21.92 -6.96 7.85
N GLN A 167 -23.03 -6.63 7.19
CA GLN A 167 -24.37 -6.99 7.66
C GLN A 167 -24.83 -8.39 7.22
N TYR A 168 -24.46 -8.84 6.01
CA TYR A 168 -25.06 -10.04 5.38
C TYR A 168 -24.07 -11.12 4.98
N GLN A 169 -22.80 -10.76 4.80
CA GLN A 169 -21.75 -11.67 4.33
C GLN A 169 -20.55 -11.62 5.29
N PHE A 170 -20.82 -11.37 6.57
CA PHE A 170 -19.78 -11.27 7.60
C PHE A 170 -18.96 -12.56 7.66
N GLY A 171 -17.64 -12.44 7.89
CA GLY A 171 -16.72 -13.58 7.90
C GLY A 171 -16.57 -14.37 6.59
N THR A 172 -17.23 -13.97 5.48
CA THR A 172 -17.03 -14.66 4.20
C THR A 172 -15.71 -14.26 3.54
N ARG A 173 -15.23 -15.10 2.60
CA ARG A 173 -14.00 -14.80 1.82
C ARG A 173 -14.04 -13.42 1.15
N VAL A 174 -15.18 -13.04 0.56
CA VAL A 174 -15.32 -11.75 -0.13
C VAL A 174 -15.30 -10.58 0.85
N HIS A 175 -15.89 -10.75 2.03
CA HIS A 175 -15.85 -9.74 3.08
C HIS A 175 -14.43 -9.51 3.56
N VAL A 176 -13.71 -10.56 3.95
CA VAL A 176 -12.31 -10.47 4.38
C VAL A 176 -11.41 -9.88 3.30
N TYR A 177 -11.60 -10.28 2.04
CA TYR A 177 -10.82 -9.74 0.92
C TYR A 177 -11.02 -8.23 0.74
N VAL A 178 -12.25 -7.73 0.86
CA VAL A 178 -12.56 -6.31 0.73
C VAL A 178 -12.00 -5.52 1.91
N GLU A 179 -12.21 -5.99 3.14
CA GLU A 179 -11.69 -5.35 4.36
C GLU A 179 -10.16 -5.27 4.35
N LEU A 180 -9.47 -6.34 3.96
CA LEU A 180 -8.00 -6.34 3.85
C LEU A 180 -7.48 -5.35 2.80
N ILE A 181 -8.15 -5.19 1.65
CA ILE A 181 -7.76 -4.17 0.67
C ILE A 181 -7.87 -2.78 1.28
N LEU A 182 -8.96 -2.52 2.00
CA LEU A 182 -9.25 -1.23 2.62
C LEU A 182 -8.24 -0.87 3.71
N ASP A 183 -8.05 -1.75 4.69
CA ASP A 183 -7.20 -1.45 5.83
C ASP A 183 -5.72 -1.41 5.46
N THR A 184 -5.29 -2.34 4.59
CA THR A 184 -3.87 -2.41 4.24
C THR A 184 -3.49 -1.41 3.14
N CYS A 185 -4.44 -0.83 2.41
CA CYS A 185 -4.21 0.01 1.23
C CYS A 185 -3.39 -0.68 0.13
N SER A 186 -3.52 -2.00 0.02
CA SER A 186 -2.70 -2.83 -0.86
C SER A 186 -3.41 -3.19 -2.15
N GLN A 187 -2.66 -3.36 -3.23
CA GLN A 187 -3.29 -3.80 -4.49
C GLN A 187 -3.93 -5.19 -4.30
N PRO A 188 -5.05 -5.47 -4.98
CA PRO A 188 -5.81 -6.70 -4.76
C PRO A 188 -5.00 -7.98 -4.99
N GLY A 189 -4.01 -7.94 -5.90
CA GLY A 189 -3.08 -9.04 -6.15
C GLY A 189 -2.25 -9.42 -4.92
N TYR A 190 -1.68 -8.44 -4.20
CA TYR A 190 -0.89 -8.71 -3.00
C TYR A 190 -1.74 -9.18 -1.83
N VAL A 191 -2.96 -8.67 -1.69
CA VAL A 191 -3.92 -9.19 -0.70
C VAL A 191 -4.30 -10.64 -1.02
N ARG A 192 -4.50 -10.96 -2.31
CA ARG A 192 -4.76 -12.32 -2.75
C ARG A 192 -3.62 -13.28 -2.43
N ASP A 193 -2.38 -12.80 -2.44
CA ASP A 193 -1.17 -13.61 -2.24
C ASP A 193 -0.85 -13.89 -0.76
N LEU A 194 -1.57 -13.26 0.17
CA LEU A 194 -1.44 -13.52 1.61
C LEU A 194 -1.53 -15.01 1.97
N GLU A 195 -0.61 -15.44 2.81
CA GLU A 195 -0.58 -16.72 3.49
C GLU A 195 -1.18 -16.57 4.90
N LEU A 196 -1.60 -17.67 5.53
CA LEU A 196 -2.08 -17.62 6.93
C LEU A 196 -1.00 -17.10 7.89
N GLU A 197 0.27 -17.35 7.60
CA GLU A 197 1.40 -16.85 8.40
C GLU A 197 1.65 -15.35 8.24
N ASP A 198 1.00 -14.67 7.29
CA ASP A 198 1.11 -13.22 7.13
C ASP A 198 0.16 -12.47 8.06
N ILE A 199 -0.72 -13.16 8.79
CA ILE A 199 -1.73 -12.56 9.66
C ILE A 199 -1.31 -12.71 11.13
N ASN A 200 -1.39 -11.63 11.89
CA ASN A 200 -1.15 -11.60 13.32
C ASN A 200 -2.33 -10.90 14.01
N LEU A 201 -3.34 -11.70 14.35
CA LEU A 201 -4.57 -11.24 15.00
C LEU A 201 -4.33 -10.77 16.43
N ASP A 202 -3.30 -11.29 17.13
CA ASP A 202 -2.97 -10.84 18.49
C ASP A 202 -2.53 -9.36 18.52
N ASN A 203 -1.97 -8.87 17.41
CA ASN A 203 -1.47 -7.50 17.27
C ASN A 203 -2.27 -6.68 16.24
N ASP A 204 -3.36 -7.21 15.68
CA ASP A 204 -4.12 -6.56 14.60
C ASP A 204 -3.23 -6.09 13.44
N THR A 205 -2.32 -6.96 12.96
CA THR A 205 -1.38 -6.64 11.89
C THR A 205 -1.29 -7.71 10.81
N VAL A 206 -0.93 -7.27 9.60
CA VAL A 206 -0.69 -8.11 8.42
C VAL A 206 0.62 -7.72 7.76
N VAL A 207 1.42 -8.71 7.36
CA VAL A 207 2.62 -8.48 6.52
C VAL A 207 2.23 -8.52 5.06
N ILE A 208 2.45 -7.41 4.34
CA ILE A 208 2.13 -7.27 2.91
C ILE A 208 3.41 -7.10 2.10
N SER A 209 3.48 -7.73 0.93
CA SER A 209 4.58 -7.54 -0.01
C SER A 209 4.50 -6.19 -0.74
N ILE A 210 5.65 -5.55 -0.92
CA ILE A 210 5.79 -4.33 -1.72
C ILE A 210 6.10 -4.71 -3.17
N PRO A 211 5.42 -4.10 -4.17
CA PRO A 211 5.63 -4.43 -5.57
C PRO A 211 7.10 -4.38 -6.04
N GLU A 212 7.56 -5.45 -6.72
CA GLU A 212 8.90 -5.50 -7.35
C GLU A 212 9.08 -4.46 -8.47
N THR A 213 8.01 -3.81 -8.92
CA THR A 213 8.09 -2.66 -9.84
C THR A 213 8.78 -1.46 -9.19
N HIS A 214 8.80 -1.40 -7.85
CA HIS A 214 9.48 -0.35 -7.10
C HIS A 214 10.95 -0.70 -6.88
N LEU A 215 11.83 0.31 -6.98
CA LEU A 215 13.28 0.09 -6.87
C LEU A 215 13.67 -0.56 -5.54
N VAL A 216 13.12 -0.08 -4.42
CA VAL A 216 13.44 -0.62 -3.07
C VAL A 216 13.12 -2.10 -2.92
N SER A 217 12.04 -2.58 -3.56
CA SER A 217 11.66 -3.99 -3.53
C SER A 217 12.52 -4.80 -4.49
N LYS A 218 12.72 -4.30 -5.72
CA LYS A 218 13.60 -4.93 -6.72
C LYS A 218 15.04 -5.10 -6.22
N ALA A 219 15.53 -4.13 -5.46
CA ALA A 219 16.86 -4.13 -4.87
C ALA A 219 16.93 -4.94 -3.56
N GLY A 220 15.82 -5.46 -3.05
CA GLY A 220 15.79 -6.27 -1.83
C GLY A 220 15.91 -5.48 -0.52
N LEU A 221 15.92 -4.15 -0.59
CA LEU A 221 16.02 -3.25 0.57
C LEU A 221 14.73 -3.28 1.40
N VAL A 222 13.59 -3.07 0.74
CA VAL A 222 12.26 -3.17 1.37
C VAL A 222 11.32 -3.94 0.47
N THR A 223 11.10 -5.20 0.80
CA THR A 223 10.25 -6.12 0.03
C THR A 223 8.89 -6.35 0.65
N GLN A 224 8.72 -6.01 1.93
CA GLN A 224 7.51 -6.23 2.72
C GLN A 224 7.32 -5.07 3.71
N ARG A 225 6.09 -4.86 4.14
CA ARG A 225 5.71 -3.90 5.19
C ARG A 225 4.69 -4.51 6.13
N VAL A 226 4.62 -3.98 7.34
CA VAL A 226 3.52 -4.27 8.27
C VAL A 226 2.39 -3.27 8.03
N ALA A 227 1.16 -3.77 7.94
CA ALA A 227 -0.04 -2.97 7.87
C ALA A 227 -0.92 -3.28 9.09
N ASN A 228 -1.45 -2.24 9.72
CA ASN A 228 -2.47 -2.42 10.75
C ASN A 228 -3.80 -2.78 10.09
N ILE A 229 -4.57 -3.62 10.75
CA ILE A 229 -5.96 -3.92 10.40
C ILE A 229 -6.86 -3.44 11.53
N SER A 230 -8.08 -3.05 11.18
CA SER A 230 -9.08 -2.61 12.16
C SER A 230 -9.60 -3.80 12.97
N PRO A 231 -10.11 -3.56 14.20
CA PRO A 231 -10.75 -4.62 14.98
C PRO A 231 -11.88 -5.33 14.23
N GLU A 232 -12.64 -4.60 13.41
CA GLU A 232 -13.69 -5.16 12.56
C GLU A 232 -13.12 -6.15 11.53
N THR A 233 -11.97 -5.83 10.92
CA THR A 233 -11.27 -6.73 10.00
C THR A 233 -10.69 -7.94 10.71
N SER A 234 -10.12 -7.77 11.91
CA SER A 234 -9.63 -8.87 12.72
C SER A 234 -10.74 -9.84 13.09
N GLU A 235 -11.90 -9.35 13.53
CA GLU A 235 -13.06 -10.20 13.85
C GLU A 235 -13.57 -10.95 12.61
N ALA A 236 -13.64 -10.27 11.45
CA ALA A 236 -14.03 -10.89 10.19
C ALA A 236 -13.03 -11.98 9.75
N LEU A 237 -11.74 -11.76 9.96
CA LEU A 237 -10.67 -12.72 9.69
C LEU A 237 -10.78 -13.94 10.60
N GLU A 238 -11.03 -13.74 11.89
CA GLU A 238 -11.24 -14.83 12.85
C GLU A 238 -12.41 -15.72 12.42
N GLU A 239 -13.57 -15.13 12.13
CA GLU A 239 -14.76 -15.85 11.66
C GLU A 239 -14.46 -16.60 10.36
N PHE A 240 -13.79 -15.94 9.41
CA PHE A 240 -13.42 -16.56 8.14
C PHE A 240 -12.51 -17.76 8.32
N ILE A 241 -11.41 -17.59 9.07
CA ILE A 241 -10.41 -18.64 9.28
C ILE A 241 -11.01 -19.82 10.04
N ALA A 242 -11.88 -19.55 11.02
CA ALA A 242 -12.48 -20.58 11.87
C ALA A 242 -13.58 -21.40 11.16
N TYR A 243 -14.41 -20.75 10.34
CA TYR A 243 -15.66 -21.37 9.88
C TYR A 243 -15.86 -21.41 8.36
N GLU A 244 -15.37 -20.42 7.61
CA GLU A 244 -15.67 -20.27 6.18
C GLU A 244 -14.51 -20.70 5.27
N ARG A 245 -13.27 -20.62 5.76
CA ARG A 245 -12.07 -20.94 4.99
C ARG A 245 -12.03 -22.43 4.67
N LYS A 246 -11.94 -22.75 3.38
CA LYS A 246 -11.84 -24.13 2.90
C LYS A 246 -10.40 -24.58 2.94
N GLU A 247 -10.10 -25.67 3.64
CA GLU A 247 -8.78 -26.29 3.55
C GLU A 247 -8.55 -26.86 2.15
N PRO A 248 -7.47 -26.48 1.43
CA PRO A 248 -7.12 -27.06 0.14
C PRO A 248 -6.85 -28.55 0.22
N THR A 249 -7.15 -29.28 -0.86
CA THR A 249 -6.89 -30.73 -0.94
C THR A 249 -5.41 -31.06 -1.10
N GLU A 250 -4.63 -30.14 -1.72
CA GLU A 250 -3.18 -30.27 -1.91
C GLU A 250 -2.45 -29.20 -1.12
N ILE A 251 -1.43 -29.63 -0.37
CA ILE A 251 -0.69 -28.81 0.60
C ILE A 251 0.73 -28.62 0.07
N SER A 252 0.99 -27.45 -0.51
CA SER A 252 2.37 -26.95 -0.70
C SER A 252 2.51 -25.61 0.01
N ASP A 253 1.51 -24.74 -0.16
CA ASP A 253 1.39 -23.44 0.52
C ASP A 253 0.18 -23.41 1.45
N ASN A 254 0.05 -22.38 2.30
CA ASN A 254 -1.07 -22.21 3.23
C ASN A 254 -1.85 -20.89 3.00
N PRO A 255 -2.41 -20.71 1.78
CA PRO A 255 -3.05 -19.46 1.37
C PRO A 255 -4.13 -19.02 2.35
N LEU A 256 -4.25 -17.72 2.61
CA LEU A 256 -5.35 -17.18 3.39
C LEU A 256 -6.67 -17.36 2.62
N LEU A 257 -6.75 -16.81 1.40
CA LEU A 257 -7.96 -16.82 0.59
C LEU A 257 -8.01 -18.07 -0.30
N THR A 258 -8.78 -19.08 0.11
CA THR A 258 -8.81 -20.41 -0.52
C THR A 258 -10.15 -20.76 -1.12
N THR A 259 -10.13 -21.68 -2.08
CA THR A 259 -11.25 -22.47 -2.59
C THR A 259 -10.98 -23.94 -2.28
N SER A 260 -11.91 -24.84 -2.64
CA SER A 260 -11.67 -26.29 -2.55
C SER A 260 -10.48 -26.77 -3.40
N HIS A 261 -10.02 -25.97 -4.36
CA HIS A 261 -8.92 -26.28 -5.28
C HIS A 261 -7.62 -25.52 -4.96
N GLY A 262 -7.48 -24.95 -3.75
CA GLY A 262 -6.31 -24.12 -3.40
C GLY A 262 -6.59 -22.62 -3.43
N ARG A 263 -5.55 -21.80 -3.59
CA ARG A 263 -5.64 -20.32 -3.57
C ARG A 263 -6.71 -19.82 -4.55
N ALA A 264 -7.52 -18.86 -4.11
CA ALA A 264 -8.53 -18.24 -4.95
C ALA A 264 -7.87 -17.51 -6.14
N SER A 265 -8.40 -17.72 -7.35
CA SER A 265 -7.94 -16.98 -8.52
C SER A 265 -8.41 -15.53 -8.47
N GLU A 266 -7.68 -14.64 -9.13
CA GLU A 266 -8.10 -13.24 -9.30
C GLU A 266 -9.50 -13.14 -9.92
N SER A 267 -9.79 -13.97 -10.94
CA SER A 267 -11.10 -14.04 -11.59
C SER A 267 -12.22 -14.47 -10.65
N THR A 268 -11.93 -15.32 -9.66
CA THR A 268 -12.89 -15.77 -8.65
C THR A 268 -13.20 -14.63 -7.68
N LEU A 269 -12.18 -13.99 -7.12
CA LEU A 269 -12.33 -12.87 -6.19
C LEU A 269 -13.02 -11.67 -6.86
N ARG A 270 -12.63 -11.34 -8.10
CA ARG A 270 -13.29 -10.30 -8.90
C ARG A 270 -14.77 -10.58 -9.13
N ARG A 271 -15.13 -11.83 -9.43
CA ARG A 271 -16.53 -12.23 -9.61
C ARG A 271 -17.32 -12.10 -8.31
N GLU A 272 -16.72 -12.48 -7.18
CA GLU A 272 -17.35 -12.38 -5.86
C GLU A 272 -17.60 -10.94 -5.45
N VAL A 273 -16.61 -10.06 -5.61
CA VAL A 273 -16.77 -8.61 -5.38
C VAL A 273 -17.87 -8.04 -6.27
N LYS A 274 -17.90 -8.43 -7.55
CA LYS A 274 -18.94 -8.01 -8.48
C LYS A 274 -20.34 -8.42 -8.01
N GLN A 275 -20.52 -9.68 -7.65
CA GLN A 275 -21.80 -10.23 -7.18
C GLN A 275 -22.26 -9.58 -5.86
N ALA A 276 -21.33 -9.36 -4.93
CA ALA A 276 -21.61 -8.65 -3.68
C ALA A 276 -22.01 -7.19 -3.95
N SER A 277 -21.33 -6.51 -4.88
CA SER A 277 -21.67 -5.14 -5.29
C SER A 277 -23.06 -5.04 -5.93
N GLU A 278 -23.42 -5.97 -6.82
CA GLU A 278 -24.77 -6.03 -7.40
C GLU A 278 -25.83 -6.24 -6.30
N SER A 279 -25.57 -7.15 -5.35
CA SER A 279 -26.48 -7.43 -4.23
C SER A 279 -26.63 -6.24 -3.27
N ALA A 280 -25.55 -5.49 -3.05
CA ALA A 280 -25.57 -4.29 -2.21
C ALA A 280 -26.41 -3.16 -2.83
N GLU A 281 -26.40 -3.00 -4.15
CA GLU A 281 -27.21 -2.00 -4.86
C GLU A 281 -28.72 -2.33 -4.81
N GLU A 282 -29.08 -3.61 -4.74
CA GLU A 282 -30.46 -4.07 -4.61
C GLU A 282 -31.00 -3.98 -3.16
N TYR A 283 -30.12 -3.75 -2.17
CA TYR A 283 -30.49 -3.79 -0.75
C TYR A 283 -30.79 -2.39 -0.16
N PRO A 284 -31.96 -2.17 0.48
CA PRO A 284 -32.37 -0.83 0.91
C PRO A 284 -31.89 -0.51 2.33
N VAL A 285 -30.67 0.03 2.45
CA VAL A 285 -30.29 0.83 3.65
C VAL A 285 -29.76 2.22 3.28
N VAL A 286 -29.44 2.49 2.00
CA VAL A 286 -28.93 3.80 1.60
C VAL A 286 -30.06 4.71 1.09
N ALA A 287 -30.20 5.87 1.72
CA ALA A 287 -31.14 6.91 1.32
C ALA A 287 -30.80 7.38 -0.11
N SER A 288 -31.72 7.12 -1.04
CA SER A 288 -31.68 7.44 -2.48
C SER A 288 -31.05 6.36 -3.36
N PRO A 289 -31.85 5.69 -4.23
CA PRO A 289 -31.32 4.79 -5.25
C PRO A 289 -30.42 5.56 -6.22
N LEU A 290 -29.21 5.05 -6.46
CA LEU A 290 -28.32 5.54 -7.51
C LEU A 290 -29.01 5.39 -8.88
N THR A 291 -28.84 6.38 -9.77
CA THR A 291 -29.53 6.37 -11.06
C THR A 291 -28.97 5.30 -12.00
N ARG A 292 -29.85 4.66 -12.78
CA ARG A 292 -29.60 3.48 -13.65
C ARG A 292 -28.40 3.58 -14.61
N HIS A 293 -27.87 4.79 -14.84
CA HIS A 293 -26.69 5.06 -15.68
C HIS A 293 -25.35 4.98 -14.92
N GLN A 294 -25.35 4.67 -13.61
CA GLN A 294 -24.16 4.45 -12.75
C GLN A 294 -23.90 2.96 -12.43
N THR A 295 -24.51 2.04 -13.19
CA THR A 295 -24.55 0.58 -12.99
C THR A 295 -23.26 -0.15 -13.40
N SER A 296 -22.08 0.37 -13.06
CA SER A 296 -20.82 -0.35 -13.28
C SER A 296 -20.38 -1.02 -11.97
N CYS A 297 -20.75 -2.28 -11.75
CA CYS A 297 -20.40 -3.05 -10.55
C CYS A 297 -18.97 -2.80 -10.07
N ILE A 298 -18.78 -2.68 -8.75
CA ILE A 298 -17.47 -2.37 -8.17
C ILE A 298 -16.47 -3.47 -8.51
N VAL A 299 -15.25 -3.08 -8.86
CA VAL A 299 -14.13 -4.01 -9.09
C VAL A 299 -13.06 -3.86 -8.00
N PRO A 300 -12.27 -4.92 -7.71
CA PRO A 300 -11.29 -4.86 -6.62
C PRO A 300 -10.29 -3.70 -6.71
N SER A 301 -9.92 -3.29 -7.94
CA SER A 301 -9.04 -2.14 -8.12
C SER A 301 -9.67 -0.86 -7.60
N GLU A 302 -10.97 -0.61 -7.83
CA GLU A 302 -11.66 0.61 -7.33
C GLU A 302 -11.70 0.66 -5.80
N ILE A 303 -11.80 -0.50 -5.13
CA ILE A 303 -11.72 -0.60 -3.66
C ILE A 303 -10.34 -0.14 -3.17
N TRP A 304 -9.27 -0.60 -3.83
CA TRP A 304 -7.90 -0.15 -3.54
C TRP A 304 -7.70 1.35 -3.82
N GLN A 305 -8.33 1.90 -4.85
CA GLN A 305 -8.25 3.34 -5.10
C GLN A 305 -8.93 4.14 -3.98
N CYS A 306 -10.10 3.66 -3.54
CA CYS A 306 -10.85 4.25 -2.45
C CYS A 306 -10.09 4.16 -1.12
N SER A 307 -9.43 3.03 -0.84
CA SER A 307 -8.66 2.84 0.39
C SER A 307 -7.52 3.85 0.53
N ILE A 308 -6.79 4.11 -0.56
CA ILE A 308 -5.71 5.10 -0.57
C ILE A 308 -6.24 6.49 -0.23
N LEU A 309 -7.38 6.90 -0.80
CA LEU A 309 -7.97 8.20 -0.47
C LEU A 309 -8.40 8.29 0.99
N GLN A 310 -9.12 7.28 1.49
CA GLN A 310 -9.57 7.28 2.88
C GLN A 310 -8.41 7.28 3.88
N PHE A 311 -7.29 6.63 3.52
CA PHE A 311 -6.09 6.63 4.35
C PHE A 311 -5.48 8.04 4.47
N LEU A 312 -5.50 8.82 3.39
CA LEU A 312 -5.00 10.19 3.39
C LEU A 312 -5.92 11.15 4.17
N GLU A 313 -7.23 10.92 4.19
CA GLU A 313 -8.19 11.72 4.97
C GLU A 313 -8.14 11.47 6.49
N ARG A 314 -7.52 10.37 6.94
CA ARG A 314 -7.47 9.95 8.36
C ARG A 314 -6.21 10.42 9.12
N GLN A 315 -5.25 11.07 8.44
CA GLN A 315 -4.00 11.56 9.04
C GLN A 315 -4.10 13.06 9.34
#